data_AF-A0A7S2NTF0-F1
#
_entry.id   AF-A0A7S2NTF0-F1
#
_cell.length_a   1.000
_cell.length_b   1.000
_cell.length_c   1.000
_cell.angle_alpha   90.00
_cell.angle_beta   90.00
_cell.angle_gamma   90.00
#
_symmetry.space_group_name_H-M   'P 1'
#
loop_
_entity.id
_entity.type
_entity.pdbx_description
1 polymer ?
#
loop_
_entity_poly.entity_id
_entity_poly.type
_entity_poly.pdbx_seq_one_letter_code
_entity_poly.pdbx_strand_id
1 'polypeptide(L)'
;LVQAEAPPGAVFMRFREIILGGGADQRDIAFYFTHWLTDLAGACTFPQEGCEKFVLQFPRKVLMMFLNSFPFVQQLSTLTETQVYEAYLQWRWKTHEPAMGELPEGRGSVASLRLLTMAGRDVLEAYRALAAEDQDVLEAEFARTGCGHGPGCDFELQAPQTRGGPAFLLMYAPALLATNKAYPGGALR
;
A
#
# COMPACT_ATOMS: atom_id res chain seq x y z
N LEU A 1 -4.57 0.50 0.67
CA LEU A 1 -3.43 1.30 1.17
C LEU A 1 -2.65 0.61 2.27
N VAL A 2 -3.27 0.28 3.42
CA VAL A 2 -2.60 -0.04 4.69
C VAL A 2 -1.45 -1.05 4.59
N GLN A 3 -1.55 -2.00 3.68
CA GLN A 3 -0.59 -3.08 3.51
C GLN A 3 0.24 -2.99 2.22
N ALA A 4 -0.02 -2.06 1.29
CA ALA A 4 0.71 -1.94 0.01
C ALA A 4 0.80 -3.22 -0.87
N GLU A 5 -0.13 -4.16 -0.68
CA GLU A 5 -0.21 -5.45 -1.40
C GLU A 5 -0.67 -5.28 -2.86
N ALA A 6 -1.64 -4.42 -3.07
CA ALA A 6 -2.27 -4.19 -4.37
C ALA A 6 -1.61 -3.02 -5.12
N PRO A 7 -1.54 -3.09 -6.46
CA PRO A 7 -1.10 -1.97 -7.29
C PRO A 7 -2.09 -0.79 -7.19
N PRO A 8 -1.63 0.47 -7.32
CA PRO A 8 -2.47 1.66 -7.13
C PRO A 8 -3.73 1.69 -8.00
N GLY A 9 -3.67 1.23 -9.25
CA GLY A 9 -4.83 1.18 -10.14
C GLY A 9 -5.94 0.26 -9.61
N ALA A 10 -5.59 -0.90 -9.07
CA ALA A 10 -6.58 -1.81 -8.47
C ALA A 10 -7.20 -1.22 -7.20
N VAL A 11 -6.47 -0.36 -6.48
CA VAL A 11 -6.94 0.25 -5.23
C VAL A 11 -7.82 1.47 -5.49
N PHE A 12 -7.47 2.32 -6.46
CA PHE A 12 -7.98 3.68 -6.54
C PHE A 12 -8.72 4.04 -7.82
N MET A 13 -8.53 3.31 -8.93
CA MET A 13 -9.00 3.73 -10.24
C MET A 13 -10.50 4.02 -10.26
N ARG A 14 -11.32 3.10 -9.74
CA ARG A 14 -12.77 3.29 -9.70
C ARG A 14 -13.19 4.47 -8.82
N PHE A 15 -12.47 4.69 -7.72
CA PHE A 15 -12.77 5.79 -6.82
C PHE A 15 -12.40 7.14 -7.46
N ARG A 16 -11.26 7.19 -8.15
CA ARG A 16 -10.81 8.36 -8.91
C ARG A 16 -11.77 8.68 -10.06
N GLU A 17 -12.27 7.67 -10.79
CA GLU A 17 -13.28 7.86 -11.83
C GLU A 17 -14.54 8.56 -11.30
N ILE A 18 -15.01 8.19 -10.11
CA ILE A 18 -16.17 8.81 -9.47
C ILE A 18 -15.89 10.27 -9.11
N ILE A 19 -14.71 10.56 -8.53
CA ILE A 19 -14.30 11.92 -8.17
C ILE A 19 -14.20 12.81 -9.42
N LEU A 20 -13.48 12.33 -10.45
CA LEU A 20 -13.30 13.08 -11.71
C LEU A 20 -14.61 13.23 -12.50
N GLY A 21 -15.53 12.28 -12.37
CA GLY A 21 -16.88 12.37 -12.94
C GLY A 21 -17.80 13.35 -12.21
N GLY A 22 -17.33 14.03 -11.15
CA GLY A 22 -18.14 14.94 -10.34
C GLY A 22 -19.15 14.23 -9.43
N GLY A 23 -19.04 12.90 -9.29
CA GLY A 23 -19.91 12.10 -8.43
C GLY A 23 -19.51 12.11 -6.95
N ALA A 24 -18.33 12.66 -6.63
CA ALA A 24 -17.85 12.86 -5.27
C ALA A 24 -16.90 14.06 -5.20
N ASP A 25 -17.06 14.92 -4.20
CA ASP A 25 -16.11 15.98 -3.86
C ASP A 25 -15.12 15.53 -2.76
N GLN A 26 -14.17 16.39 -2.39
CA GLN A 26 -13.17 16.06 -1.37
C GLN A 26 -13.78 15.78 0.02
N ARG A 27 -14.92 16.39 0.35
CA ARG A 27 -15.64 16.16 1.60
C ARG A 27 -16.31 14.79 1.59
N ASP A 28 -16.80 14.36 0.43
CA ASP A 28 -17.38 13.03 0.24
C ASP A 28 -16.35 11.92 0.44
N ILE A 29 -15.08 12.15 0.09
CA ILE A 29 -13.98 11.21 0.39
C ILE A 29 -13.81 11.04 1.90
N ALA A 30 -13.79 12.13 2.66
CA ALA A 30 -13.68 12.08 4.12
C ALA A 30 -14.91 11.41 4.75
N PHE A 31 -16.09 11.65 4.19
CA PHE A 31 -17.33 10.99 4.60
C PHE A 31 -17.28 9.49 4.32
N TYR A 32 -16.80 9.04 3.15
CA TYR A 32 -16.63 7.62 2.84
C TYR A 32 -15.75 6.89 3.85
N PHE A 33 -14.63 7.47 4.26
CA PHE A 33 -13.75 6.89 5.27
C PHE A 33 -14.36 6.87 6.67
N THR A 34 -15.10 7.91 7.02
CA THR A 34 -15.86 7.97 8.27
C THR A 34 -16.95 6.90 8.27
N HIS A 35 -17.69 6.78 7.16
CA HIS A 35 -18.72 5.77 6.97
C HIS A 35 -18.14 4.35 7.06
N TRP A 36 -17.02 4.08 6.39
CA TRP A 36 -16.34 2.79 6.47
C TRP A 36 -15.89 2.44 7.89
N LEU A 37 -15.36 3.43 8.63
CA LEU A 37 -15.01 3.26 10.03
C LEU A 37 -16.26 2.94 10.87
N THR A 38 -17.38 3.64 10.62
CA THR A 38 -18.64 3.34 11.31
C THR A 38 -19.25 2.01 10.91
N ASP A 39 -19.08 1.55 9.67
CA ASP A 39 -19.56 0.24 9.19
C ASP A 39 -18.78 -0.90 9.87
N LEU A 40 -17.47 -0.75 10.04
CA LEU A 40 -16.65 -1.71 10.80
C LEU A 40 -17.02 -1.79 12.28
N ALA A 41 -17.42 -0.66 12.88
CA ALA A 41 -18.03 -0.64 14.20
C ALA A 41 -19.43 -1.28 14.18
N GLY A 42 -20.25 -0.95 13.18
CA GLY A 42 -21.63 -1.39 13.02
C GLY A 42 -21.79 -2.85 12.61
N ALA A 43 -20.70 -3.51 12.19
CA ALA A 43 -20.65 -4.96 12.03
C ALA A 43 -20.79 -5.72 13.36
N CYS A 44 -20.84 -5.00 14.49
CA CYS A 44 -21.25 -5.53 15.79
C CYS A 44 -22.73 -5.27 16.05
N THR A 45 -23.40 -6.22 16.70
CA THR A 45 -24.83 -6.19 17.02
C THR A 45 -25.25 -5.00 17.87
N PHE A 46 -24.34 -4.43 18.66
CA PHE A 46 -24.60 -3.27 19.51
C PHE A 46 -23.56 -2.15 19.29
N PRO A 47 -23.95 -0.86 19.25
CA PRO A 47 -23.02 0.25 19.01
C PRO A 47 -21.85 0.34 20.00
N GLN A 48 -22.08 0.00 21.28
CA GLN A 48 -21.03 -0.03 22.30
C GLN A 48 -19.99 -1.12 22.03
N GLU A 49 -20.41 -2.29 21.56
CA GLU A 49 -19.51 -3.39 21.18
C GLU A 49 -18.67 -3.04 19.94
N GLY A 50 -19.22 -2.25 19.02
CA GLY A 50 -18.48 -1.71 17.87
C GLY A 50 -17.33 -0.78 18.29
N CYS A 51 -17.59 0.11 19.24
CA CYS A 51 -16.57 0.95 19.84
C CYS A 51 -15.53 0.11 20.62
N GLU A 52 -15.97 -0.88 21.39
CA GLU A 52 -15.09 -1.82 22.09
C GLU A 52 -14.24 -2.63 21.12
N LYS A 53 -14.75 -3.03 19.95
CA LYS A 53 -13.97 -3.74 18.93
C LYS A 53 -12.78 -2.91 18.46
N PHE A 54 -12.93 -1.60 18.27
CA PHE A 54 -11.80 -0.72 17.92
C PHE A 54 -10.79 -0.51 19.05
N VAL A 55 -11.22 -0.63 20.30
CA VAL A 55 -10.36 -0.43 21.48
C VAL A 55 -9.68 -1.72 21.92
N LEU A 56 -10.40 -2.84 21.88
CA LEU A 56 -10.00 -4.13 22.47
C LEU A 56 -9.53 -5.16 21.45
N GLN A 57 -10.09 -5.15 20.24
CA GLN A 57 -9.88 -6.23 19.25
C GLN A 57 -9.08 -5.78 18.04
N PHE A 58 -9.20 -4.51 17.64
CA PHE A 58 -8.46 -3.97 16.51
C PHE A 58 -7.05 -3.59 16.95
N PRO A 59 -5.99 -4.12 16.30
CA PRO A 59 -4.64 -3.76 16.67
C PRO A 59 -4.45 -2.24 16.54
N ARG A 60 -4.18 -1.55 17.66
CA ARG A 60 -4.05 -0.08 17.71
C ARG A 60 -3.13 0.47 16.63
N LYS A 61 -2.02 -0.22 16.36
CA LYS A 61 -1.08 0.17 15.30
C LYS A 61 -1.72 0.14 13.91
N VAL A 62 -2.53 -0.87 13.61
CA VAL A 62 -3.23 -0.99 12.31
C VAL A 62 -4.30 0.09 12.18
N LEU A 63 -5.09 0.33 13.23
CA LEU A 63 -6.10 1.40 13.23
C LEU A 63 -5.44 2.76 13.00
N MET A 64 -4.35 3.05 13.71
CA MET A 64 -3.62 4.31 13.55
C MET A 64 -3.03 4.45 12.13
N MET A 65 -2.46 3.38 11.57
CA MET A 65 -1.95 3.40 10.19
C MET A 65 -3.06 3.60 9.15
N PHE A 66 -4.26 3.10 9.42
CA PHE A 66 -5.42 3.35 8.57
C PHE A 66 -5.86 4.81 8.64
N LEU A 67 -6.05 5.37 9.84
CA LEU A 67 -6.42 6.78 10.02
C LEU A 67 -5.38 7.74 9.43
N ASN A 68 -4.10 7.45 9.64
CA ASN A 68 -3.00 8.23 9.08
C ASN A 68 -2.90 8.14 7.54
N SER A 69 -3.58 7.19 6.90
CA SER A 69 -3.63 7.09 5.44
C SER A 69 -4.63 8.06 4.80
N PHE A 70 -5.58 8.63 5.56
CA PHE A 70 -6.65 9.47 5.02
C PHE A 70 -6.14 10.73 4.30
N PRO A 71 -5.15 11.47 4.82
CA PRO A 71 -4.61 12.65 4.14
C PRO A 71 -4.04 12.34 2.75
N PHE A 72 -3.57 11.11 2.51
CA PHE A 72 -3.09 10.68 1.20
C PHE A 72 -4.25 10.42 0.25
N VAL A 73 -5.29 9.71 0.71
CA VAL A 73 -6.44 9.41 -0.16
C VAL A 73 -7.19 10.67 -0.58
N GLN A 74 -7.29 11.66 0.33
CA GLN A 74 -7.89 12.95 0.01
C GLN A 74 -7.21 13.67 -1.16
N GLN A 75 -5.97 13.32 -1.50
CA GLN A 75 -5.23 13.90 -2.63
C GLN A 75 -5.59 13.25 -3.98
N LEU A 76 -6.45 12.21 -4.03
CA LEU A 76 -6.90 11.62 -5.30
C LEU A 76 -7.68 12.59 -6.19
N SER A 77 -8.17 13.70 -5.63
CA SER A 77 -8.80 14.78 -6.39
C SER A 77 -7.81 15.61 -7.20
N THR A 78 -6.54 15.65 -6.80
CA THR A 78 -5.51 16.49 -7.42
C THR A 78 -4.34 15.69 -8.00
N LEU A 79 -4.07 14.51 -7.45
CA LEU A 79 -2.97 13.62 -7.83
C LEU A 79 -3.48 12.35 -8.50
N THR A 80 -2.59 11.68 -9.23
CA THR A 80 -2.86 10.35 -9.77
C THR A 80 -2.86 9.27 -8.67
N GLU A 81 -3.46 8.12 -8.97
CA GLU A 81 -3.44 6.93 -8.10
C GLU A 81 -2.01 6.55 -7.70
N THR A 82 -1.09 6.58 -8.66
CA THR A 82 0.32 6.25 -8.46
C THR A 82 1.01 7.25 -7.54
N GLN A 83 0.81 8.56 -7.78
CA GLN A 83 1.41 9.61 -6.95
C GLN A 83 0.90 9.57 -5.51
N VAL A 84 -0.41 9.36 -5.31
CA VAL A 84 -0.98 9.19 -3.96
C VAL A 84 -0.36 7.98 -3.26
N TYR A 85 -0.22 6.87 -3.97
CA TYR A 85 0.35 5.64 -3.43
C TYR A 85 1.83 5.80 -3.10
N GLU A 86 2.60 6.44 -3.96
CA GLU A 86 4.01 6.73 -3.74
C GLU A 86 4.23 7.66 -2.55
N ALA A 87 3.44 8.73 -2.44
CA ALA A 87 3.48 9.62 -1.28
C ALA A 87 3.20 8.86 0.03
N TYR A 88 2.24 7.93 0.01
CA TYR A 88 1.95 7.08 1.15
C TYR A 88 3.13 6.15 1.51
N LEU A 89 3.74 5.52 0.51
CA LEU A 89 4.90 4.64 0.70
C LEU A 89 6.10 5.38 1.28
N GLN A 90 6.41 6.57 0.76
CA GLN A 90 7.47 7.42 1.27
C GLN A 90 7.20 7.84 2.71
N TRP A 91 5.95 8.19 3.04
CA TRP A 91 5.57 8.48 4.41
C TRP A 91 5.79 7.28 5.34
N ARG A 92 5.36 6.07 4.92
CA ARG A 92 5.56 4.83 5.70
C ARG A 92 7.04 4.57 5.99
N TRP A 93 7.92 4.85 5.04
CA TRP A 93 9.36 4.75 5.25
C TRP A 93 9.88 5.78 6.26
N LYS A 94 9.52 7.05 6.08
CA LYS A 94 9.99 8.17 6.92
C LYS A 94 9.50 8.08 8.36
N THR A 95 8.31 7.53 8.58
CA THR A 95 7.72 7.37 9.93
C THR A 95 7.87 5.95 10.48
N HIS A 96 8.72 5.12 9.87
CA HIS A 96 8.95 3.77 10.38
C HIS A 96 9.74 3.81 11.69
N GLU A 97 9.43 2.89 12.59
CA GLU A 97 10.16 2.68 13.84
C GLU A 97 10.72 1.25 13.87
N PRO A 98 12.05 1.05 13.98
CA PRO A 98 13.10 2.08 14.04
C PRO A 98 13.25 2.86 12.71
N ALA A 99 13.86 4.05 12.77
CA ALA A 99 14.08 4.89 11.60
C ALA A 99 14.88 4.16 10.51
N MET A 100 14.43 4.26 9.26
CA MET A 100 15.01 3.55 8.12
C MET A 100 16.14 4.31 7.41
N GLY A 101 16.34 5.59 7.72
CA GLY A 101 17.30 6.46 7.05
C GLY A 101 16.70 7.15 5.82
N GLU A 102 17.56 7.46 4.85
CA GLU A 102 17.14 8.11 3.59
C GLU A 102 16.22 7.20 2.76
N LEU A 103 15.43 7.81 1.88
CA LEU A 103 14.58 7.06 0.97
C LEU A 103 15.46 6.20 0.04
N PRO A 104 15.06 4.97 -0.28
CA PRO A 104 15.77 4.18 -1.27
C PRO A 104 15.62 4.86 -2.64
N GLU A 105 16.73 4.94 -3.37
CA GLU A 105 16.77 5.53 -4.70
C GLU A 105 17.07 4.48 -5.77
N GLY A 106 16.57 4.70 -6.98
CA GLY A 106 16.87 3.88 -8.15
C GLY A 106 16.05 2.60 -8.23
N ARG A 107 16.63 1.60 -8.92
CA ARG A 107 15.97 0.32 -9.19
C ARG A 107 15.69 -0.42 -7.88
N GLY A 108 14.46 -0.90 -7.70
CA GLY A 108 14.02 -1.59 -6.49
C GLY A 108 13.64 -0.70 -5.29
N SER A 109 13.61 0.62 -5.48
CA SER A 109 13.12 1.57 -4.47
C SER A 109 11.66 1.28 -4.10
N VAL A 110 10.78 1.17 -5.10
CA VAL A 110 9.35 0.86 -4.92
C VAL A 110 9.16 -0.51 -4.26
N ALA A 111 9.91 -1.52 -4.71
CA ALA A 111 9.91 -2.85 -4.11
C ALA A 111 10.23 -2.79 -2.61
N SER A 112 11.31 -2.10 -2.24
CA SER A 112 11.73 -1.91 -0.85
C SER A 112 10.65 -1.19 -0.03
N LEU A 113 10.07 -0.10 -0.55
CA LEU A 113 9.02 0.64 0.14
C LEU A 113 7.76 -0.20 0.39
N ARG A 114 7.34 -0.96 -0.63
CA ARG A 114 6.17 -1.84 -0.55
C ARG A 114 6.39 -2.99 0.42
N LEU A 115 7.55 -3.65 0.34
CA LEU A 115 7.94 -4.74 1.24
C LEU A 115 8.02 -4.28 2.70
N LEU A 116 8.62 -3.13 2.97
CA LEU A 116 8.65 -2.54 4.31
C LEU A 116 7.21 -2.32 4.82
N THR A 117 6.34 -1.80 3.98
CA THR A 117 4.95 -1.51 4.34
C THR A 117 4.16 -2.79 4.65
N MET A 118 4.42 -3.87 3.90
CA MET A 118 3.78 -5.18 4.07
C MET A 118 4.26 -5.93 5.30
N ALA A 119 5.58 -6.08 5.47
CA ALA A 119 6.15 -7.07 6.38
C ALA A 119 7.22 -6.51 7.32
N GLY A 120 7.47 -5.19 7.30
CA GLY A 120 8.43 -4.53 8.18
C GLY A 120 9.88 -4.70 7.72
N ARG A 121 10.83 -4.37 8.60
CA ARG A 121 12.25 -4.24 8.24
C ARG A 121 12.91 -5.58 7.87
N ASP A 122 12.60 -6.65 8.60
CA ASP A 122 13.27 -7.96 8.46
C ASP A 122 13.18 -8.50 7.02
N VAL A 123 12.08 -8.23 6.31
CA VAL A 123 11.88 -8.72 4.94
C VAL A 123 12.86 -8.08 3.95
N LEU A 124 13.39 -6.89 4.25
CA LEU A 124 14.30 -6.19 3.34
C LEU A 124 15.67 -6.85 3.26
N GLU A 125 16.12 -7.46 4.36
CA GLU A 125 17.36 -8.23 4.37
C GLU A 125 17.21 -9.50 3.53
N ALA A 126 16.08 -10.20 3.71
CA ALA A 126 15.72 -11.36 2.90
C ALA A 126 15.63 -11.03 1.41
N TYR A 127 14.97 -9.90 1.07
CA TYR A 127 14.89 -9.39 -0.30
C TYR A 127 16.27 -9.12 -0.91
N ARG A 128 17.16 -8.44 -0.18
CA ARG A 128 18.54 -8.15 -0.64
C ARG A 128 19.41 -9.40 -0.80
N ALA A 129 19.06 -10.49 -0.12
CA ALA A 129 19.76 -11.76 -0.19
C ALA A 129 19.26 -12.68 -1.33
N LEU A 130 18.19 -12.30 -2.04
CA LEU A 130 17.70 -13.04 -3.21
C LEU A 130 18.71 -13.02 -4.36
N ALA A 131 18.58 -13.98 -5.27
CA ALA A 131 19.30 -13.95 -6.54
C ALA A 131 18.89 -12.73 -7.37
N ALA A 132 19.79 -12.24 -8.22
CA ALA A 132 19.53 -11.05 -9.03
C ALA A 132 18.31 -11.24 -9.95
N GLU A 133 18.12 -12.45 -10.49
CA GLU A 133 16.96 -12.74 -11.33
C GLU A 133 15.63 -12.64 -10.57
N ASP A 134 15.59 -13.10 -9.32
CA ASP A 134 14.40 -13.03 -8.47
C ASP A 134 14.11 -11.60 -8.01
N GLN A 135 15.15 -10.83 -7.69
CA GLN A 135 15.03 -9.39 -7.41
C GLN A 135 14.46 -8.67 -8.62
N ASP A 136 15.01 -8.92 -9.81
CA ASP A 136 14.57 -8.29 -11.04
C ASP A 136 13.07 -8.52 -11.32
N VAL A 137 12.57 -9.73 -11.06
CA VAL A 137 11.14 -10.05 -11.17
C VAL A 137 10.32 -9.26 -10.15
N LEU A 138 10.71 -9.28 -8.87
CA LEU A 138 9.98 -8.57 -7.82
C LEU A 138 9.97 -7.05 -8.06
N GLU A 139 11.07 -6.49 -8.52
CA GLU A 139 11.19 -5.07 -8.83
C GLU A 139 10.32 -4.66 -10.00
N ALA A 140 10.27 -5.48 -11.05
CA ALA A 140 9.39 -5.25 -12.19
C ALA A 140 7.92 -5.34 -11.78
N GLU A 141 7.55 -6.38 -11.03
CA GLU A 141 6.16 -6.61 -10.62
C GLU A 141 5.68 -5.56 -9.60
N PHE A 142 6.54 -5.14 -8.66
CA PHE A 142 6.17 -4.12 -7.69
C PHE A 142 6.07 -2.72 -8.27
N ALA A 143 6.80 -2.43 -9.36
CA ALA A 143 6.71 -1.18 -10.08
C ALA A 143 5.48 -1.08 -10.99
N ARG A 144 4.80 -2.20 -11.30
CA ARG A 144 3.56 -2.15 -12.07
C ARG A 144 2.44 -1.49 -11.27
N THR A 145 1.89 -0.42 -11.85
CA THR A 145 0.89 0.42 -11.18
C THR A 145 -0.53 -0.07 -11.40
N GLY A 146 -0.77 -0.91 -12.41
CA GLY A 146 -2.11 -1.33 -12.82
C GLY A 146 -3.00 -0.16 -13.29
N CYS A 147 -2.43 1.03 -13.45
CA CYS A 147 -3.11 2.18 -14.05
C CYS A 147 -3.01 2.10 -15.58
N GLY A 148 -3.94 2.76 -16.28
CA GLY A 148 -3.89 2.86 -17.73
C GLY A 148 -2.66 3.64 -18.23
N HIS A 149 -2.57 3.84 -19.55
CA HIS A 149 -1.48 4.61 -20.15
C HIS A 149 -1.74 6.11 -19.97
N GLY A 150 -0.80 6.84 -19.34
CA GLY A 150 -0.90 8.29 -19.20
C GLY A 150 0.21 8.90 -18.33
N PRO A 151 0.33 10.25 -18.33
CA PRO A 151 1.25 10.95 -17.42
C PRO A 151 0.90 10.66 -15.96
N GLY A 152 1.91 10.39 -15.13
CA GLY A 152 1.74 10.07 -13.71
C GLY A 152 1.26 8.64 -13.45
N CYS A 153 1.23 7.77 -14.46
CA CYS A 153 0.93 6.35 -14.27
C CYS A 153 2.16 5.52 -13.86
N ASP A 154 3.34 6.12 -13.76
CA ASP A 154 4.61 5.52 -13.33
C ASP A 154 5.06 6.11 -11.98
N PHE A 155 5.84 5.35 -11.21
CA PHE A 155 6.45 5.83 -9.96
C PHE A 155 7.61 6.78 -10.24
N GLU A 156 7.68 7.92 -9.55
CA GLU A 156 8.74 8.91 -9.74
C GLU A 156 10.09 8.42 -9.21
N LEU A 157 10.09 7.59 -8.15
CA LEU A 157 11.29 7.04 -7.52
C LEU A 157 12.00 5.96 -8.34
N GLN A 158 11.43 5.55 -9.48
CA GLN A 158 11.95 4.48 -10.30
C GLN A 158 12.09 4.94 -11.75
N ALA A 159 13.19 4.54 -12.40
CA ALA A 159 13.38 4.81 -13.81
C ALA A 159 12.20 4.24 -14.63
N PRO A 160 11.77 4.90 -15.72
CA PRO A 160 10.63 4.47 -16.50
C PRO A 160 10.83 3.02 -16.95
N GLN A 161 9.98 2.13 -16.45
CA GLN A 161 10.06 0.72 -16.81
C GLN A 161 9.34 0.45 -18.14
N THR A 162 9.71 -0.66 -18.76
CA THR A 162 8.99 -1.20 -19.92
C THR A 162 7.52 -1.38 -19.58
N ARG A 163 6.69 -0.59 -20.27
CA ARG A 163 5.22 -0.63 -20.25
C ARG A 163 4.72 -2.07 -20.28
N GLY A 164 3.86 -2.47 -19.35
CA GLY A 164 3.19 -3.76 -19.49
C GLY A 164 2.40 -4.28 -18.30
N GLY A 165 1.19 -4.75 -18.61
CA GLY A 165 0.54 -5.91 -18.02
C GLY A 165 -0.07 -5.75 -16.61
N PRO A 166 -0.96 -6.68 -16.22
CA PRO A 166 -1.47 -6.76 -14.86
C PRO A 166 -0.30 -6.93 -13.88
N ALA A 167 -0.39 -6.27 -12.72
CA ALA A 167 0.54 -6.49 -11.62
C ALA A 167 0.04 -7.64 -10.74
N PHE A 168 0.96 -8.37 -10.10
CA PHE A 168 0.55 -9.33 -9.08
C PHE A 168 -0.24 -8.66 -7.95
N LEU A 169 -1.42 -9.21 -7.68
CA LEU A 169 -2.18 -8.93 -6.47
C LEU A 169 -1.76 -9.95 -5.41
N LEU A 170 -0.88 -9.53 -4.50
CA LEU A 170 -0.42 -10.37 -3.40
C LEU A 170 -1.40 -10.31 -2.24
N MET A 171 -2.54 -11.00 -2.35
CA MET A 171 -3.50 -11.11 -1.24
C MET A 171 -2.84 -11.83 -0.06
N TYR A 172 -2.92 -11.23 1.14
CA TYR A 172 -2.34 -11.76 2.38
C TYR A 172 -0.82 -11.78 2.43
N ALA A 173 -0.14 -10.92 1.65
CA ALA A 173 1.32 -10.86 1.64
C ALA A 173 1.93 -10.73 3.05
N PRO A 174 1.41 -9.91 3.98
CA PRO A 174 1.96 -9.79 5.32
C PRO A 174 1.98 -11.11 6.08
N ALA A 175 0.93 -11.93 5.97
CA ALA A 175 0.88 -13.24 6.61
C ALA A 175 1.92 -14.18 5.96
N LEU A 176 1.94 -14.23 4.63
CA LEU A 176 2.87 -15.08 3.88
C LEU A 176 4.33 -14.70 4.13
N LEU A 177 4.66 -13.41 4.10
CA LEU A 177 6.00 -12.88 4.31
C LEU A 177 6.43 -13.05 5.77
N ALA A 178 5.55 -12.81 6.74
CA ALA A 178 5.86 -13.00 8.15
C ALA A 178 6.19 -14.47 8.47
N THR A 179 5.46 -15.42 7.88
CA THR A 179 5.72 -16.87 8.06
C THR A 179 7.04 -17.31 7.42
N ASN A 180 7.40 -16.75 6.26
CA ASN A 180 8.54 -17.24 5.48
C ASN A 180 9.81 -16.37 5.61
N LYS A 181 9.83 -15.34 6.47
CA LYS A 181 10.97 -14.41 6.58
C LYS A 181 12.32 -15.07 6.89
N ALA A 182 12.32 -16.22 7.57
CA ALA A 182 13.54 -16.98 7.89
C ALA A 182 14.00 -17.89 6.74
N TYR A 183 13.14 -18.15 5.75
CA TYR A 183 13.38 -19.04 4.62
C TYR A 183 12.83 -18.41 3.33
N PRO A 184 13.48 -17.36 2.80
CA PRO A 184 12.96 -16.61 1.65
C PRO A 184 12.80 -17.44 0.37
N GLY A 185 13.50 -18.58 0.24
CA GLY A 185 13.30 -19.53 -0.85
C GLY A 185 12.01 -20.37 -0.74
N GLY A 186 11.30 -20.29 0.38
CA GLY A 186 10.06 -21.03 0.63
C GLY A 186 10.19 -22.56 0.55
N ALA A 187 9.03 -23.23 0.55
CA ALA A 187 8.86 -24.68 0.44
C ALA A 187 9.10 -25.24 -0.99
N LEU A 188 9.77 -24.48 -1.86
CA LEU A 188 10.03 -24.85 -3.27
C LEU A 188 11.37 -25.57 -3.45
N ARG A 189 11.88 -26.18 -2.39
CA ARG A 189 12.99 -27.15 -2.43
C ARG A 189 12.52 -28.51 -1.93
#